data_AF-A0A916ZA43-F1
#
_entry.id   AF-A0A916ZA43-F1
#
_cell.length_a   1.000
_cell.length_b   1.000
_cell.length_c   1.000
_cell.angle_alpha   90.00
_cell.angle_beta   90.00
_cell.angle_gamma   90.00
#
_symmetry.space_group_name_H-M   'P 1'
#
loop_
_entity.id
_entity.type
_entity.pdbx_description
1 polymer ?
#
loop_
_entity_poly.entity_id
_entity_poly.type
_entity_poly.pdbx_seq_one_letter_code
_entity_poly.pdbx_strand_id
1 'polypeptide(L)'
;MFGRWIQDLLKSYKLSSVIVGMEPTGHYWFGLAHWLLDQGMEPVLVNPHLVKKNKENRDHTPSKSDHKDALVIADMVKNGYYSLFVFTPKLTRNCVF
;
A
#
# COMPACT_ATOMS: atom_id res chain seq x y z
N MET A 1 11.67 10.39 -11.70
CA MET A 1 10.28 10.62 -12.16
C MET A 1 9.29 10.47 -11.00
N PHE A 2 9.19 9.31 -10.36
CA PHE A 2 8.29 9.07 -9.22
C PHE A 2 8.61 9.89 -7.97
N GLY A 3 9.86 9.85 -7.48
CA GLY A 3 10.23 10.60 -6.26
C GLY A 3 9.99 12.11 -6.38
N ARG A 4 10.30 12.71 -7.54
CA ARG A 4 10.04 14.14 -7.79
C ARG A 4 8.54 14.47 -7.74
N TRP A 5 7.71 13.63 -8.35
CA TRP A 5 6.26 13.79 -8.31
C TRP A 5 5.71 13.74 -6.88
N ILE A 6 6.18 12.80 -6.06
CA ILE A 6 5.83 12.71 -4.64
C ILE A 6 6.26 13.97 -3.88
N GLN A 7 7.48 14.46 -4.13
CA GLN A 7 7.99 15.68 -3.48
C GLN A 7 7.19 16.92 -3.87
N ASP A 8 6.77 17.02 -5.13
CA ASP A 8 5.93 18.12 -5.60
C ASP A 8 4.55 18.08 -4.92
N LEU A 9 3.95 16.88 -4.77
CA LEU A 9 2.70 16.71 -4.02
C LEU A 9 2.84 17.11 -2.54
N LEU A 10 3.88 16.62 -1.86
CA LEU A 10 4.13 16.98 -0.46
C LEU A 10 4.22 18.50 -0.27
N LYS A 11 4.93 19.20 -1.18
CA LYS A 11 5.05 20.66 -1.16
C LYS A 11 3.72 21.36 -1.43
N SER A 12 2.99 20.95 -2.47
CA SER A 12 1.71 21.56 -2.85
C SER A 12 0.66 21.45 -1.75
N TYR A 13 0.61 20.31 -1.05
CA TYR A 13 -0.37 20.05 0.01
C TYR A 13 0.15 20.32 1.43
N LYS A 14 1.38 20.83 1.58
CA LYS A 14 2.03 21.09 2.89
C LYS A 14 2.04 19.87 3.81
N LEU A 15 2.29 18.70 3.23
CA LEU A 15 2.37 17.43 3.95
C LEU A 15 3.84 17.12 4.29
N SER A 16 4.06 16.41 5.40
CA SER A 16 5.40 16.08 5.90
C SER A 16 5.83 14.64 5.63
N SER A 17 4.89 13.73 5.36
CA SER A 17 5.15 12.30 5.21
C SER A 17 4.22 11.65 4.19
N VAL A 18 4.64 10.47 3.71
CA VAL A 18 3.90 9.66 2.74
C VAL A 18 3.78 8.25 3.29
N ILE A 19 2.55 7.75 3.27
CA ILE A 19 2.21 6.36 3.58
C ILE A 19 1.78 5.68 2.28
N VAL A 20 2.29 4.49 2.01
CA VAL A 20 1.99 3.72 0.81
C VAL A 20 1.28 2.42 1.20
N GLY A 21 -0.02 2.35 0.94
CA GLY A 21 -0.84 1.16 1.18
C GLY A 21 -0.69 0.11 0.09
N MET A 22 -0.46 -1.14 0.50
CA MET A 22 -0.37 -2.28 -0.40
C MET A 22 -1.24 -3.44 0.09
N GLU A 23 -1.93 -4.10 -0.83
CA GLU A 23 -2.59 -5.38 -0.57
C GLU A 23 -1.59 -6.52 -0.87
N PRO A 24 -1.19 -7.33 0.12
CA PRO A 24 -0.23 -8.41 -0.10
C PRO A 24 -0.91 -9.58 -0.81
N THR A 25 -0.86 -9.55 -2.15
CA THR A 25 -1.31 -10.66 -3.01
C THR A 25 -0.08 -11.28 -3.67
N GLY A 26 0.45 -12.34 -3.07
CA GLY A 26 1.69 -13.00 -3.52
C GLY A 26 2.97 -12.35 -2.97
N HIS A 27 4.12 -12.56 -3.64
CA HIS A 27 5.45 -12.13 -3.15
C HIS A 27 6.01 -10.86 -3.84
N TYR A 28 5.32 -10.31 -4.84
CA TYR A 28 5.84 -9.15 -5.60
C TYR A 28 5.99 -7.87 -4.77
N TRP A 29 5.17 -7.72 -3.72
CA TRP A 29 5.17 -6.51 -2.89
C TRP A 29 6.43 -6.36 -2.02
N PHE A 30 7.18 -7.43 -1.74
CA PHE A 30 8.35 -7.38 -0.86
C PHE A 30 9.46 -6.48 -1.41
N GLY A 31 9.80 -6.65 -2.69
CA GLY A 31 10.83 -5.83 -3.34
C GLY A 31 10.44 -4.36 -3.41
N LEU A 32 9.16 -4.08 -3.70
CA LEU A 32 8.63 -2.73 -3.72
C LEU A 32 8.63 -2.11 -2.31
N ALA A 33 8.21 -2.84 -1.28
CA ALA A 33 8.20 -2.37 0.10
C ALA A 33 9.61 -2.01 0.58
N HIS A 34 10.61 -2.83 0.24
CA HIS A 34 12.01 -2.52 0.55
C HIS A 34 12.48 -1.24 -0.15
N TRP A 35 12.22 -1.12 -1.45
CA TRP A 35 12.59 0.07 -2.20
C TRP A 35 11.91 1.34 -1.64
N LEU A 36 10.65 1.26 -1.24
CA LEU A 36 9.91 2.39 -0.64
C LEU A 36 10.52 2.81 0.71
N LEU A 37 10.93 1.86 1.55
CA LEU A 37 11.65 2.16 2.79
C LEU A 37 12.98 2.86 2.50
N ASP A 38 13.74 2.40 1.50
CA ASP A 38 15.01 3.02 1.10
C ASP A 38 14.83 4.46 0.58
N GLN A 39 13.64 4.79 0.05
CA GLN A 39 13.28 6.16 -0.34
C GLN A 39 12.72 7.00 0.81
N GLY A 40 12.67 6.49 2.05
CA GLY A 40 12.15 7.20 3.23
C GLY A 40 10.62 7.28 3.29
N MET A 41 9.92 6.40 2.58
CA MET A 41 8.45 6.31 2.62
C MET A 41 8.01 5.18 3.56
N GLU A 42 6.77 5.24 4.05
CA GLU A 42 6.22 4.26 4.97
C GLU A 42 5.28 3.28 4.26
N PRO A 43 5.75 2.08 3.86
CA PRO A 43 4.86 1.05 3.35
C PRO A 43 4.00 0.45 4.45
N VAL A 44 2.71 0.29 4.17
CA VAL A 44 1.74 -0.36 5.06
C VAL A 44 0.95 -1.43 4.31
N LEU A 45 0.54 -2.46 5.03
CA LEU A 45 -0.17 -3.60 4.48
C LEU A 45 -1.65 -3.52 4.85
N VAL A 46 -2.51 -3.76 3.85
CA VAL A 46 -3.96 -3.79 4.02
C VAL A 46 -4.42 -5.24 3.86
N ASN A 47 -5.29 -5.70 4.76
CA ASN A 47 -5.77 -7.09 4.72
C ASN A 47 -6.66 -7.35 3.48
N PRO A 48 -6.30 -8.30 2.60
CA PRO A 48 -7.08 -8.64 1.39
C PRO A 48 -8.55 -8.97 1.67
N HIS A 49 -8.85 -9.60 2.81
CA HIS A 49 -10.22 -9.95 3.18
C HIS A 49 -11.07 -8.71 3.46
N LEU A 50 -10.48 -7.71 4.12
CA LEU A 50 -11.14 -6.44 4.40
C LEU A 50 -11.31 -5.61 3.13
N VAL A 51 -10.31 -5.65 2.23
CA VAL A 51 -10.41 -5.03 0.90
C VAL A 51 -11.58 -5.63 0.12
N LYS A 52 -11.70 -6.96 0.06
CA LYS A 52 -12.81 -7.64 -0.62
C LYS A 52 -14.17 -7.27 -0.03
N LYS A 53 -14.31 -7.29 1.30
CA LYS A 53 -15.55 -6.91 1.98
C LYS A 53 -15.94 -5.45 1.73
N ASN A 54 -14.96 -4.55 1.71
CA ASN A 54 -15.21 -3.13 1.48
C ASN A 54 -15.53 -2.83 0.00
N LYS A 55 -14.95 -3.61 -0.94
CA LYS A 55 -15.34 -3.62 -2.35
C LYS A 55 -16.80 -4.05 -2.51
N GLU A 56 -17.20 -5.18 -1.92
CA GLU A 56 -18.58 -5.69 -1.99
C GLU A 56 -19.61 -4.69 -1.45
N ASN A 57 -19.24 -3.92 -0.41
CA ASN A 57 -20.12 -2.86 0.14
C ASN A 57 -20.22 -1.61 -0.76
N ARG A 58 -19.19 -1.29 -1.55
CA ARG A 58 -19.14 -0.09 -2.40
C ARG A 58 -19.61 -0.33 -3.83
N ASP A 59 -19.28 -1.49 -4.38
CA ASP A 59 -19.57 -1.89 -5.75
C ASP A 59 -20.78 -2.84 -5.78
N HIS A 60 -21.93 -2.32 -6.21
CA HIS A 60 -23.08 -3.16 -6.59
C HIS A 60 -22.91 -3.78 -8.00
N THR A 61 -21.74 -3.65 -8.62
CA THR A 61 -21.46 -4.15 -9.97
C THR A 61 -20.16 -4.96 -10.04
N PRO A 62 -20.16 -6.14 -10.68
CA PRO A 62 -19.05 -7.11 -10.67
C PRO A 62 -17.87 -6.73 -11.60
N SER A 63 -17.55 -5.44 -11.72
CA SER A 63 -16.47 -4.97 -12.59
C SER A 63 -15.15 -4.87 -11.81
N LYS A 64 -14.19 -5.75 -12.14
CA LYS A 64 -12.80 -5.64 -11.67
C LYS A 64 -12.17 -4.37 -12.26
N SER A 65 -11.70 -3.46 -11.43
CA SER A 65 -10.99 -2.26 -11.86
C SER A 65 -9.92 -1.89 -10.84
N ASP A 66 -8.65 -1.91 -11.26
CA ASP A 66 -7.51 -1.58 -10.39
C ASP A 66 -7.63 -0.17 -9.77
N HIS A 67 -8.29 0.75 -10.47
CA HIS A 67 -8.57 2.09 -9.95
C HIS A 67 -9.51 2.06 -8.74
N LYS A 68 -10.54 1.22 -8.76
CA LYS A 68 -11.45 1.05 -7.62
C LYS A 68 -10.74 0.39 -6.45
N ASP A 69 -9.89 -0.59 -6.75
CA ASP A 69 -9.08 -1.30 -5.77
C ASP A 69 -8.13 -0.34 -5.05
N ALA A 70 -7.44 0.53 -5.79
CA ALA A 70 -6.60 1.59 -5.24
C ALA A 70 -7.38 2.56 -4.35
N LEU A 71 -8.60 2.96 -4.74
CA LEU A 71 -9.45 3.84 -3.92
C LEU A 71 -9.89 3.19 -2.62
N VAL A 72 -10.25 1.89 -2.65
CA VAL A 72 -10.62 1.14 -1.44
C VAL A 72 -9.42 1.03 -0.49
N ILE A 73 -8.24 0.71 -1.02
CA ILE A 73 -7.01 0.63 -0.23
C ILE A 73 -6.67 2.00 0.39
N ALA A 74 -6.74 3.08 -0.40
CA ALA A 74 -6.48 4.43 0.10
C ALA A 74 -7.46 4.83 1.22
N ASP A 75 -8.74 4.52 1.08
CA ASP A 75 -9.76 4.77 2.10
C ASP A 75 -9.48 3.98 3.39
N MET A 76 -9.09 2.71 3.27
CA MET A 76 -8.74 1.88 4.41
C MET A 76 -7.51 2.41 5.15
N VAL A 77 -6.47 2.81 4.42
CA VAL A 77 -5.26 3.41 5.01
C VAL A 77 -5.59 4.70 5.72
N LYS A 78 -6.38 5.58 5.09
CA LYS A 78 -6.83 6.84 5.70
C LYS A 78 -7.58 6.61 7.03
N ASN A 79 -8.37 5.54 7.11
CA ASN A 79 -9.14 5.20 8.31
C ASN A 79 -8.36 4.35 9.34
N GLY A 80 -7.08 4.05 9.12
CA GLY A 80 -6.27 3.27 10.06
C GLY A 80 -6.41 1.75 9.94
N TYR A 81 -7.09 1.24 8.91
CA TYR A 81 -7.24 -0.20 8.67
C TYR A 81 -6.05 -0.77 7.91
N TYR A 82 -4.86 -0.71 8.52
CA TYR A 82 -3.62 -1.24 7.97
C TYR A 82 -2.72 -1.81 9.07
N SER A 83 -1.68 -2.52 8.66
CA SER A 83 -0.61 -3.02 9.52
C SER A 83 0.72 -2.45 9.04
N LEU A 84 1.59 -2.09 9.98
CA LEU A 84 2.92 -1.59 9.65
C LEU A 84 3.74 -2.71 9.00
N PHE A 85 4.43 -2.38 7.90
CA PHE A 85 5.43 -3.29 7.36
C PHE A 85 6.71 -3.17 8.18
N VAL A 86 7.03 -4.21 8.95
CA VAL A 86 8.28 -4.29 9.71
C VAL A 86 9.24 -5.22 8.97
N PHE A 87 10.29 -4.65 8.40
CA PHE A 87 11.37 -5.45 7.83
C PHE A 87 12.17 -6.12 8.97
N THR A 88 12.13 -7.45 9.01
CA THR A 88 12.94 -8.25 9.94
C THR A 88 13.88 -9.17 9.16
N PRO A 89 15.22 -9.04 9.34
CA PRO A 89 16.20 -9.85 8.61
C PRO A 89 16.07 -11.38 8.80
N LYS A 90 15.29 -11.85 9.78
CA LYS A 90 15.09 -13.28 10.06
C LYS A 90 14.03 -13.94 9.17
N LEU A 91 13.07 -13.19 8.62
CA LEU A 91 11.96 -13.75 7.82
C LEU A 91 12.35 -14.04 6.36
N THR A 92 13.48 -13.53 5.88
CA THR A 92 13.95 -13.74 4.50
C THR A 92 14.72 -15.06 4.30
N ARG A 93 15.03 -15.82 5.36
CA ARG A 93 15.71 -17.13 5.21
C ARG A 93 14.85 -18.24 4.61
N ASN A 94 13.52 -18.07 4.55
CA ASN A 94 12.60 -19.06 3.96
C ASN A 94 11.89 -18.60 2.69
N CYS A 95 12.15 -17.37 2.22
CA CYS A 95 11.70 -16.92 0.90
C CYS A 95 12.91 -16.96 -0.04
N VAL A 96 13.20 -18.15 -0.57
CA VAL A 96 14.08 -18.29 -1.74
C VAL A 96 13.22 -17.91 -2.96
N PHE A 97 13.73 -17.01 -3.80
CA PHE A 97 13.11 -16.61 -5.06
C PHE A 97 12.89 -17.79 -6.00
#